data_AF-A0AA43HHT1-F1
#
_entry.id   AF-A0AA43HHT1-F1
#
_cell.length_a   1.000
_cell.length_b   1.000
_cell.length_c   1.000
_cell.angle_alpha   90.00
_cell.angle_beta   90.00
_cell.angle_gamma   90.00
#
_symmetry.space_group_name_H-M   'P 1'
#
loop_
_entity.id
_entity.type
_entity.pdbx_description
1 polymer ?
#
loop_
_entity_poly.entity_id
_entity_poly.type
_entity_poly.pdbx_seq_one_letter_code
_entity_poly.pdbx_strand_id
1 'polypeptide(L)'
;MKKLFLLLAALLCLGLVGCDQDYRNHRAERGKPKISVSESIVTVRRQPAPNIIILPDGQMKIDEILIPLNAEQKQMLQTMFGKLQVLRQNTLVAAPADPNMQPVKIVPPEGMQVIPPDLVQTIPEFKDYTETFGNIVADRR
;
A
#
# COMPACT_ATOMS: atom_id res chain seq x y z
N MET A 1 15.96 6.75 -51.77
CA MET A 1 15.24 7.63 -50.81
C MET A 1 14.19 6.88 -49.98
N LYS A 2 13.33 6.04 -50.59
CA LYS A 2 12.28 5.26 -49.87
C LYS A 2 12.80 4.27 -48.81
N LYS A 3 13.92 3.58 -49.09
CA LYS A 3 14.54 2.59 -48.18
C LYS A 3 15.15 3.24 -46.91
N LEU A 4 15.68 4.47 -47.05
CA LEU A 4 16.22 5.23 -45.92
C LEU A 4 15.11 5.73 -44.99
N PHE A 5 14.00 6.17 -45.58
CA PHE A 5 12.82 6.61 -44.82
C PHE A 5 12.18 5.49 -44.01
N LEU A 6 12.12 4.27 -44.56
CA LEU A 6 11.63 3.08 -43.84
C LEU A 6 12.53 2.68 -42.67
N LEU A 7 13.86 2.80 -42.83
CA LEU A 7 14.80 2.54 -41.74
C LEU A 7 14.69 3.59 -40.62
N LEU A 8 14.53 4.87 -40.96
CA LEU A 8 14.32 5.93 -39.98
C LEU A 8 13.00 5.77 -39.22
N ALA A 9 11.93 5.40 -39.92
CA ALA A 9 10.63 5.12 -39.30
C ALA A 9 10.71 3.90 -38.36
N ALA A 10 11.41 2.83 -38.75
CA ALA A 10 11.61 1.66 -37.91
C ALA A 10 12.42 1.99 -36.65
N LEU A 11 13.45 2.84 -36.75
CA LEU A 11 14.25 3.28 -35.60
C LEU A 11 13.43 4.12 -34.61
N LEU A 12 12.55 4.99 -35.12
CA LEU A 12 11.63 5.80 -34.31
C LEU A 12 10.59 4.93 -33.56
N CYS A 13 10.07 3.88 -34.20
CA CYS A 13 9.14 2.95 -33.56
C CYS A 13 9.80 2.17 -32.41
N LEU A 14 11.10 1.85 -32.50
CA LEU A 14 11.83 1.18 -31.42
C LEU A 14 12.09 2.10 -30.22
N GLY A 15 12.30 3.40 -30.44
CA GLY A 15 12.47 4.39 -29.38
C GLY A 15 11.22 4.61 -28.52
N LEU A 16 10.03 4.47 -29.11
CA LEU A 16 8.75 4.67 -28.40
C LEU A 16 8.36 3.52 -27.45
N VAL A 17 8.93 2.32 -27.61
CA VAL A 17 8.64 1.17 -26.73
C VAL A 17 9.40 1.26 -25.40
N GLY A 18 10.53 1.98 -25.36
CA GLY A 18 11.37 2.09 -24.16
C GLY A 18 10.75 2.88 -23.00
N CYS A 19 9.95 3.91 -23.28
CA CYS A 19 9.27 4.69 -22.24
C CYS A 19 8.13 3.92 -21.54
N ASP A 20 7.62 2.86 -22.16
CA ASP A 20 6.51 2.06 -21.62
C ASP A 20 7.00 1.05 -20.57
N GLN A 21 8.27 0.67 -20.58
CA GLN A 21 8.79 -0.37 -19.69
C GLN A 21 8.88 0.09 -18.24
N ASP A 22 9.39 1.30 -17.99
CA ASP A 22 9.39 1.90 -16.64
C ASP A 22 7.96 2.17 -16.15
N TYR A 23 7.07 2.63 -17.04
CA TYR A 23 5.66 2.84 -16.72
C TYR A 23 4.95 1.54 -16.32
N ARG A 24 5.19 0.44 -17.05
CA ARG A 24 4.66 -0.90 -16.76
C ARG A 24 5.21 -1.46 -15.45
N ASN A 25 6.50 -1.27 -15.18
CA ASN A 25 7.13 -1.68 -13.93
C ASN A 25 6.54 -0.91 -12.73
N HIS A 26 6.40 0.41 -12.84
CA HIS A 26 5.73 1.23 -11.82
C HIS A 26 4.27 0.83 -11.61
N ARG A 27 3.55 0.46 -12.68
CA ARG A 27 2.18 -0.04 -12.58
C ARG A 27 2.12 -1.37 -11.82
N ALA A 28 3.01 -2.31 -12.13
CA ALA A 28 3.09 -3.60 -11.47
C ALA A 28 3.43 -3.46 -9.98
N GLU A 29 4.41 -2.61 -9.63
CA GLU A 29 4.79 -2.33 -8.23
C GLU A 29 3.67 -1.63 -7.44
N ARG A 30 2.92 -0.71 -8.05
CA ARG A 30 1.77 -0.05 -7.40
C ARG A 30 0.57 -0.98 -7.17
N GLY A 31 0.44 -2.03 -7.97
CA GLY A 31 -0.65 -2.99 -7.89
C GLY A 31 -0.49 -4.05 -6.80
N LYS A 32 0.73 -4.20 -6.23
CA LYS A 32 0.99 -5.22 -5.21
C LYS A 32 0.10 -5.02 -3.97
N PRO A 33 -0.50 -6.10 -3.43
CA PRO A 33 -1.21 -6.05 -2.17
C PRO A 33 -0.32 -5.48 -1.06
N LYS A 34 -0.83 -4.50 -0.32
CA LYS A 34 -0.07 -3.81 0.74
C LYS A 34 -0.96 -3.10 1.74
N ILE A 35 -0.39 -2.88 2.92
CA ILE A 35 -0.90 -1.94 3.92
C ILE A 35 -0.11 -0.64 3.78
N SER A 36 -0.78 0.45 3.42
CA SER A 36 -0.20 1.79 3.35
C SER A 36 -0.59 2.58 4.59
N VAL A 37 0.42 3.10 5.30
CA VAL A 37 0.26 3.85 6.54
C VAL A 37 0.56 5.32 6.27
N SER A 38 -0.49 6.13 6.22
CA SER A 38 -0.43 7.59 5.99
C SER A 38 -0.59 8.35 7.31
N GLU A 39 -0.57 9.68 7.25
CA GLU A 39 -0.74 10.52 8.45
C GLU A 39 -2.07 10.31 9.18
N SER A 40 -3.17 10.18 8.44
CA SER A 40 -4.52 10.16 9.02
C SER A 40 -5.25 8.82 8.90
N ILE A 41 -4.82 7.94 7.99
CA ILE A 41 -5.48 6.66 7.73
C ILE A 41 -4.50 5.54 7.46
N VAL A 42 -4.95 4.32 7.75
CA VAL A 42 -4.32 3.08 7.27
C VAL A 42 -5.17 2.51 6.14
N THR A 43 -4.56 2.25 4.99
CA THR A 43 -5.25 1.68 3.82
C THR A 43 -4.72 0.29 3.54
N VAL A 44 -5.60 -0.72 3.56
CA VAL A 44 -5.29 -2.08 3.14
C VAL A 44 -5.79 -2.26 1.70
N ARG A 45 -4.84 -2.33 0.77
CA ARG A 45 -5.10 -2.33 -0.67
C ARG A 45 -4.78 -3.69 -1.25
N ARG A 46 -5.73 -4.28 -1.98
CA ARG A 46 -5.54 -5.53 -2.72
C ARG A 46 -6.33 -5.48 -4.02
N GLN A 47 -5.69 -5.25 -5.16
CA GLN A 47 -6.41 -5.26 -6.44
C GLN A 47 -6.82 -6.69 -6.83
N PRO A 48 -8.02 -6.90 -7.41
CA PRO A 48 -9.04 -5.91 -7.79
C PRO A 48 -10.10 -5.65 -6.70
N ALA A 49 -9.90 -6.11 -5.47
CA ALA A 49 -10.82 -5.90 -4.35
C ALA A 49 -10.88 -4.41 -3.92
N PRO A 50 -11.97 -3.98 -3.27
CA PRO A 50 -12.08 -2.64 -2.69
C PRO A 50 -10.98 -2.40 -1.64
N ASN A 51 -10.74 -1.15 -1.25
CA ASN A 51 -9.77 -0.85 -0.19
C ASN A 51 -10.45 -0.91 1.17
N ILE A 52 -9.79 -1.51 2.16
CA ILE A 52 -10.18 -1.31 3.55
C ILE A 52 -9.45 -0.07 4.06
N ILE A 53 -10.19 0.85 4.67
CA ILE A 53 -9.65 2.07 5.29
C ILE A 53 -9.93 2.02 6.78
N ILE A 54 -8.89 2.19 7.59
CA ILE A 54 -8.97 2.21 9.04
C ILE A 54 -8.67 3.62 9.52
N LEU A 55 -9.56 4.14 10.35
CA LEU A 55 -9.50 5.49 10.91
C LEU A 55 -8.88 5.48 12.32
N PRO A 56 -8.43 6.65 12.83
CA PRO A 56 -7.76 6.74 14.13
C PRO A 56 -8.62 6.33 15.34
N ASP A 57 -9.95 6.38 15.21
CA ASP A 57 -10.91 5.99 16.24
C ASP A 57 -11.29 4.50 16.17
N GLY A 58 -10.62 3.73 15.30
CA GLY A 58 -10.91 2.31 15.09
C GLY A 58 -12.11 2.04 14.18
N GLN A 59 -12.71 3.07 13.58
CA GLN A 59 -13.69 2.86 12.51
C GLN A 59 -13.03 2.26 11.27
N MET A 60 -13.83 1.50 10.53
CA MET A 60 -13.42 0.88 9.27
C MET A 60 -14.38 1.25 8.16
N LYS A 61 -13.84 1.51 6.98
CA LYS A 61 -14.59 1.65 5.73
C LYS A 61 -14.12 0.61 4.72
N ILE A 62 -15.02 0.20 3.84
CA ILE A 62 -14.68 -0.47 2.59
C ILE A 62 -14.97 0.53 1.47
N ASP A 63 -13.92 1.01 0.81
CA ASP A 63 -13.91 2.22 -0.01
C ASP A 63 -14.59 3.40 0.74
N GLU A 64 -15.80 3.79 0.35
CA GLU A 64 -16.53 4.92 0.95
C GLU A 64 -17.61 4.49 1.95
N ILE A 65 -17.82 3.19 2.16
CA ILE A 65 -18.90 2.65 2.97
C ILE A 65 -18.39 2.34 4.38
N LEU A 66 -18.97 2.98 5.39
CA LEU A 66 -18.68 2.70 6.80
C LEU A 66 -19.21 1.31 7.20
N ILE A 67 -18.35 0.49 7.78
CA ILE A 67 -18.71 -0.85 8.26
C ILE A 67 -19.06 -0.76 9.75
N PRO A 68 -20.24 -1.24 10.17
CA PRO A 68 -20.63 -1.25 11.57
C PRO A 68 -19.78 -2.27 12.34
N LEU A 69 -18.97 -1.76 13.27
CA LEU A 69 -18.12 -2.56 14.16
C LEU A 69 -18.63 -2.48 15.60
N ASN A 70 -18.51 -3.58 16.33
CA ASN A 70 -18.72 -3.60 17.77
C ASN A 70 -17.54 -2.94 18.51
N ALA A 71 -17.65 -2.75 19.83
CA ALA A 71 -16.64 -2.06 20.62
C ALA A 71 -15.27 -2.77 20.63
N GLU A 72 -15.27 -4.09 20.69
CA GLU A 72 -14.05 -4.91 20.69
C GLU A 72 -13.29 -4.80 19.36
N GLN A 73 -14.02 -4.90 18.24
CA GLN A 73 -13.48 -4.71 16.90
C GLN A 73 -12.87 -3.32 16.71
N LYS A 74 -13.58 -2.27 17.18
CA LYS A 74 -13.05 -0.89 17.13
C LYS A 74 -11.77 -0.76 17.95
N GLN A 75 -11.76 -1.29 19.17
CA GLN A 75 -10.57 -1.24 20.03
C GLN A 75 -9.37 -1.98 19.41
N MET A 76 -9.61 -3.13 18.77
CA MET A 76 -8.60 -3.88 18.05
C MET A 76 -8.00 -3.04 16.90
N LEU A 77 -8.85 -2.45 16.04
CA LEU A 77 -8.39 -1.63 14.92
C LEU A 77 -7.70 -0.35 15.38
N GLN A 78 -8.18 0.29 16.44
CA GLN A 78 -7.53 1.46 17.03
C GLN A 78 -6.13 1.13 17.57
N THR A 79 -6.00 -0.02 18.24
CA THR A 79 -4.70 -0.49 18.74
C THR A 79 -3.74 -0.78 17.61
N MET A 80 -4.22 -1.45 16.55
CA MET A 80 -3.44 -1.71 15.34
C MET A 80 -3.02 -0.40 14.65
N PHE A 81 -3.93 0.57 14.54
CA PHE A 81 -3.67 1.89 13.98
C PHE A 81 -2.52 2.59 14.74
N GLY A 82 -2.61 2.65 16.07
CA GLY A 82 -1.57 3.26 16.90
C GLY A 82 -0.19 2.63 16.71
N LYS A 83 -0.10 1.29 16.71
CA LYS A 83 1.14 0.57 16.44
C LYS A 83 1.72 0.92 15.07
N LEU A 84 0.88 0.94 14.04
CA LEU A 84 1.28 1.29 12.67
C LEU A 84 1.77 2.73 12.58
N GLN A 85 1.13 3.69 13.24
CA GLN A 85 1.57 5.10 13.24
C GLN A 85 2.94 5.28 13.91
N VAL A 86 3.20 4.57 15.01
CA VAL A 86 4.52 4.60 15.66
C VAL A 86 5.60 4.05 14.72
N LEU A 87 5.33 2.90 14.11
CA LEU A 87 6.28 2.28 13.17
C LEU A 87 6.50 3.14 11.92
N ARG A 88 5.43 3.76 11.43
CA ARG A 88 5.50 4.73 10.33
C ARG A 88 6.46 5.87 10.68
N GLN A 89 6.25 6.51 11.83
CA GLN A 89 7.08 7.64 12.25
C GLN A 89 8.55 7.24 12.39
N ASN A 90 8.83 6.12 13.07
CA ASN A 90 10.18 5.59 13.22
C ASN A 90 10.84 5.30 11.86
N THR A 91 10.09 4.69 10.95
CA THR A 91 10.55 4.37 9.59
C THR A 91 10.90 5.63 8.81
N LEU A 92 10.04 6.66 8.85
CA LEU A 92 10.27 7.90 8.11
C LEU A 92 11.43 8.72 8.67
N VAL A 93 11.60 8.75 10.00
CA VAL A 93 12.73 9.44 10.65
C VAL A 93 14.06 8.82 10.24
N ALA A 94 14.12 7.49 10.11
CA ALA A 94 15.33 6.78 9.71
C ALA A 94 15.57 6.78 8.18
N ALA A 95 14.55 7.08 7.38
CA ALA A 95 14.65 7.01 5.93
C ALA A 95 15.38 8.25 5.37
N PRO A 96 16.25 8.09 4.35
CA PRO A 96 16.86 9.24 3.68
C PRO A 96 15.80 10.09 3.00
N ALA A 97 16.09 11.38 2.79
CA ALA A 97 15.23 12.25 1.99
C ALA A 97 15.06 11.67 0.57
N ASP A 98 13.83 11.62 0.07
CA ASP A 98 13.52 11.15 -1.28
C ASP A 98 12.69 12.21 -2.02
N PRO A 99 13.25 12.87 -3.05
CA PRO A 99 12.54 13.87 -3.85
C PRO A 99 11.25 13.34 -4.50
N ASN A 100 11.16 12.02 -4.73
CA ASN A 100 10.02 11.39 -5.38
C ASN A 100 8.93 10.95 -4.40
N MET A 101 9.16 11.14 -3.10
CA MET A 101 8.22 10.78 -2.02
C MET A 101 7.75 9.33 -2.11
N GLN A 102 8.65 8.39 -2.42
CA GLN A 102 8.28 6.98 -2.52
C GLN A 102 7.99 6.39 -1.13
N PRO A 103 6.98 5.50 -1.02
CA PRO A 103 6.72 4.80 0.21
C PRO A 103 7.93 3.98 0.67
N VAL A 104 8.14 3.93 1.98
CA VAL A 104 9.25 3.20 2.59
C VAL A 104 8.70 1.95 3.27
N LYS A 105 9.34 0.80 3.08
CA LYS A 105 8.90 -0.44 3.74
C LYS A 105 9.06 -0.32 5.25
N ILE A 106 8.00 -0.63 5.99
CA ILE A 106 8.03 -0.74 7.45
C ILE A 106 8.52 -2.15 7.80
N VAL A 107 9.53 -2.23 8.66
CA VAL A 107 10.02 -3.49 9.23
C VAL A 107 9.72 -3.48 10.73
N PRO A 108 8.71 -4.24 11.19
CA PRO A 108 8.43 -4.37 12.61
C PRO A 108 9.64 -4.97 13.36
N PRO A 109 9.93 -4.52 14.59
CA PRO A 109 10.90 -5.19 15.45
C PRO A 109 10.56 -6.66 15.68
N GLU A 110 11.57 -7.49 15.93
CA GLU A 110 11.35 -8.91 16.25
C GLU A 110 10.40 -9.07 17.45
N GLY A 111 9.48 -10.03 17.35
CA GLY A 111 8.45 -10.28 18.37
C GLY A 111 7.28 -9.29 18.40
N MET A 112 7.33 -8.17 17.67
CA MET A 112 6.22 -7.22 17.60
C MET A 112 5.12 -7.70 16.64
N GLN A 113 3.97 -8.07 17.19
CA GLN A 113 2.76 -8.33 16.40
C GLN A 113 2.03 -7.01 16.10
N VAL A 114 2.22 -6.52 14.87
CA VAL A 114 1.56 -5.31 14.35
C VAL A 114 0.14 -5.62 13.92
N ILE A 115 -0.02 -6.66 13.09
CA ILE A 115 -1.32 -7.17 12.67
C ILE A 115 -1.80 -8.18 13.72
N PRO A 116 -2.99 -7.99 14.32
CA PRO A 116 -3.53 -8.96 15.27
C PRO A 116 -3.67 -10.35 14.62
N PRO A 117 -3.25 -11.44 15.29
CA PRO A 117 -3.29 -12.78 14.71
C PRO A 117 -4.72 -13.30 14.50
N ASP A 118 -5.67 -12.79 15.27
CA ASP A 118 -7.10 -13.10 15.23
C ASP A 118 -7.90 -12.12 14.35
N LEU A 119 -7.25 -11.15 13.68
CA LEU A 119 -7.93 -10.09 12.92
C LEU A 119 -8.99 -10.63 11.95
N VAL A 120 -8.67 -11.69 11.19
CA VAL A 120 -9.60 -12.28 10.21
C VAL A 120 -10.75 -13.03 10.88
N GLN A 121 -10.53 -13.60 12.06
CA GLN A 121 -11.57 -14.29 12.82
C GLN A 121 -12.54 -13.27 13.42
N THR A 122 -12.00 -12.16 13.94
CA THR A 122 -12.75 -11.11 14.63
C THR A 122 -13.40 -10.13 13.66
N ILE A 123 -12.80 -9.87 12.49
CA ILE A 123 -13.30 -8.97 11.44
C ILE A 123 -13.16 -9.69 10.06
N PRO A 124 -14.16 -10.49 9.66
CA PRO A 124 -14.10 -11.34 8.47
C PRO A 124 -13.89 -10.58 7.15
N GLU A 125 -14.14 -9.27 7.10
CA GLU A 125 -13.86 -8.40 5.97
C GLU A 125 -12.39 -8.48 5.51
N PHE A 126 -11.47 -8.81 6.42
CA PHE A 126 -10.04 -8.96 6.11
C PHE A 126 -9.66 -10.31 5.47
N LYS A 127 -10.56 -11.28 5.36
CA LYS A 127 -10.24 -12.66 4.88
C LYS A 127 -9.50 -12.69 3.54
N ASP A 128 -9.86 -11.76 2.65
CA ASP A 128 -9.34 -11.69 1.28
C ASP A 128 -8.11 -10.79 1.15
N TYR A 129 -7.59 -10.26 2.27
CA TYR A 129 -6.52 -9.27 2.33
C TYR A 129 -5.26 -9.79 3.04
N THR A 130 -5.21 -11.07 3.42
CA THR A 130 -4.08 -11.65 4.16
C THR A 130 -2.74 -11.51 3.44
N GLU A 131 -2.75 -11.51 2.10
CA GLU A 131 -1.57 -11.24 1.25
C GLU A 131 -0.93 -9.86 1.51
N THR A 132 -1.70 -8.89 2.02
CA THR A 132 -1.21 -7.55 2.34
C THR A 132 -0.40 -7.50 3.62
N PHE A 133 -0.57 -8.46 4.54
CA PHE A 133 -0.06 -8.39 5.91
C PHE A 133 1.47 -8.47 5.98
N GLY A 134 2.11 -9.07 4.97
CA GLY A 134 3.57 -9.11 4.83
C GLY A 134 4.19 -7.88 4.14
N ASN A 135 3.38 -6.94 3.68
CA ASN A 135 3.82 -5.79 2.90
C ASN A 135 3.26 -4.48 3.45
N ILE A 136 3.89 -3.99 4.52
CA ILE A 136 3.51 -2.74 5.19
C ILE A 136 4.47 -1.64 4.75
N VAL A 137 3.93 -0.50 4.35
CA VAL A 137 4.71 0.66 3.89
C VAL A 137 4.26 1.95 4.59
N ALA A 138 5.23 2.81 4.89
CA ALA A 138 5.02 4.17 5.35
C ALA A 138 4.90 5.09 4.14
N ASP A 139 3.76 5.77 3.98
CA ASP A 139 3.56 6.74 2.90
C ASP A 139 4.22 8.07 3.24
N ARG A 140 5.14 8.58 2.42
CA ARG A 140 5.78 9.87 2.75
C ARG A 140 4.84 11.07 2.64
N ARG A 141 3.67 10.89 2.01
CA ARG A 141 2.67 11.94 1.77
C ARG A 141 1.66 12.07 2.90
#